data_AF-A0AAD9WU70-F1
#
_entry.id   AF-A0AAD9WU70-F1
#
_cell.length_a   1.000
_cell.length_b   1.000
_cell.length_c   1.000
_cell.angle_alpha   90.00
_cell.angle_beta   90.00
_cell.angle_gamma   90.00
#
_symmetry.space_group_name_H-M   'P 1'
#
loop_
_entity.id
_entity.type
_entity.pdbx_description
1 polymer ?
#
loop_
_entity_poly.entity_id
_entity_poly.type
_entity_poly.pdbx_seq_one_letter_code
_entity_poly.pdbx_strand_id
1 'polypeptide(L)'
;MEAQIGGGANQLFRSPCTFMKKCMFRVLSVGAIPNHIAFILNGNRRFARKHNLPIEAGYRSGFLSLLSVLKYCSELGVKYVTVYTFSIDNF
;
A
#
# COMPACT_ATOMS: atom_id res chain seq x y z
N MET A 1 -29.35 -6.86 -29.48
CA MET A 1 -29.63 -5.67 -28.65
C MET A 1 -28.84 -5.87 -27.37
N GLU A 2 -27.53 -5.59 -27.38
CA GLU A 2 -26.94 -4.26 -27.10
C GLU A 2 -27.47 -3.69 -25.78
N ALA A 3 -26.65 -3.35 -24.78
CA ALA A 3 -25.45 -2.53 -24.93
C ALA A 3 -24.32 -2.92 -23.96
N GLN A 4 -23.10 -2.93 -24.50
CA GLN A 4 -21.90 -2.65 -23.74
C GLN A 4 -21.98 -1.21 -23.20
N ILE A 5 -21.78 -1.03 -21.89
CA ILE A 5 -21.46 0.26 -21.27
C ILE A 5 -20.04 0.06 -20.74
N GLY A 6 -18.98 0.59 -21.35
CA GLY A 6 -18.84 1.96 -21.82
C GLY A 6 -18.26 2.81 -20.69
N GLY A 7 -16.98 2.60 -20.36
CA GLY A 7 -16.25 3.32 -19.32
C GLY A 7 -14.80 3.62 -19.68
N GLY A 8 -14.50 3.74 -20.98
CA GLY A 8 -13.25 4.29 -21.49
C GLY A 8 -13.33 5.81 -21.53
N ALA A 9 -12.92 6.49 -20.45
CA ALA A 9 -12.73 7.96 -20.48
C ALA A 9 -11.83 8.54 -19.36
N ASN A 10 -11.35 7.76 -18.38
CA ASN A 10 -10.55 8.29 -17.27
C ASN A 10 -9.10 7.76 -17.20
N GLN A 11 -8.61 7.07 -18.23
CA GLN A 11 -7.23 6.55 -18.25
C GLN A 11 -6.20 7.52 -18.86
N LEU A 12 -6.61 8.68 -19.38
CA LEU A 12 -5.72 9.54 -20.18
C LEU A 12 -4.95 10.60 -19.39
N PHE A 13 -5.36 10.91 -18.16
CA PHE A 13 -4.62 11.80 -17.24
C PHE A 13 -4.01 11.00 -16.07
N ARG A 14 -3.21 9.98 -16.37
CA ARG A 14 -2.33 9.38 -15.35
C ARG A 14 -1.19 10.37 -15.06
N SER A 15 -1.46 11.22 -14.07
CA SER A 15 -0.56 12.17 -13.39
C SER A 15 0.94 11.82 -13.52
N PRO A 16 1.82 12.81 -13.78
CA PRO A 16 3.27 12.61 -13.94
C PRO A 16 3.93 11.82 -12.79
N CYS A 17 3.37 11.88 -11.58
CA CYS A 17 3.81 11.05 -10.45
C CYS A 17 3.75 9.54 -10.73
N THR A 18 2.78 9.08 -11.52
CA THR A 18 2.65 7.65 -11.87
C THR A 18 3.77 7.20 -12.80
N PHE A 19 4.21 8.08 -13.71
CA PHE A 19 5.32 7.80 -14.62
C PHE A 19 6.63 7.66 -13.85
N MET A 20 6.95 8.63 -12.98
CA MET A 20 8.15 8.57 -12.15
C MET A 20 8.18 7.31 -11.27
N LYS A 21 7.05 6.94 -10.65
CA LYS A 21 6.94 5.71 -9.85
C LYS A 21 7.29 4.46 -10.67
N LYS A 22 6.75 4.36 -11.89
CA LYS A 22 7.02 3.23 -12.80
C LYS A 22 8.48 3.16 -13.22
N CYS A 23 9.11 4.29 -13.53
CA CYS A 23 10.53 4.33 -13.87
C CYS A 23 11.38 3.83 -12.69
N MET A 24 11.07 4.29 -11.47
CA MET A 24 11.80 3.86 -10.27
C MET A 24 11.62 2.37 -9.99
N PHE A 25 10.41 1.84 -10.14
CA PHE A 25 10.15 0.40 -9.97
C PHE A 25 10.89 -0.43 -11.02
N ARG A 26 10.96 0.04 -12.27
CA ARG A 26 11.76 -0.62 -13.32
C ARG A 26 13.24 -0.67 -12.96
N VAL A 27 13.81 0.45 -12.52
CA VAL A 27 15.22 0.50 -12.10
C VAL A 27 15.47 -0.46 -10.94
N LEU A 28 14.59 -0.49 -9.93
CA LEU A 28 14.71 -1.40 -8.79
C LEU A 28 14.58 -2.89 -9.21
N SER A 29 13.74 -3.19 -10.20
CA SER A 29 13.55 -4.55 -10.70
C SER A 29 14.74 -5.13 -11.47
N VAL A 30 15.74 -4.31 -11.82
CA VAL A 30 17.01 -4.81 -12.39
C VAL A 30 17.85 -5.54 -11.34
N GLY A 31 17.69 -5.19 -10.06
CA GLY A 31 18.39 -5.82 -8.95
C GLY A 31 17.69 -7.09 -8.43
N ALA A 32 18.32 -7.74 -7.44
CA ALA A 32 17.73 -8.88 -6.76
C ALA A 32 16.52 -8.44 -5.91
N ILE A 33 15.35 -9.01 -6.20
CA ILE A 33 14.11 -8.71 -5.49
C ILE A 33 13.95 -9.69 -4.32
N PRO A 34 13.71 -9.21 -3.08
CA PRO A 34 13.52 -10.09 -1.94
C PRO A 34 12.24 -10.93 -2.11
N ASN A 35 12.34 -12.23 -1.82
CA ASN A 35 11.19 -13.13 -1.88
C ASN A 35 10.22 -12.93 -0.71
N HIS A 36 10.70 -12.46 0.45
CA HIS A 36 9.92 -12.33 1.67
C HIS A 36 10.26 -11.04 2.42
N ILE A 37 9.23 -10.29 2.84
CA ILE A 37 9.37 -9.07 3.63
C ILE A 37 8.44 -9.16 4.86
N ALA A 38 8.95 -8.78 6.03
CA ALA A 38 8.15 -8.69 7.25
C ALA A 38 7.92 -7.23 7.67
N PHE A 39 6.70 -6.89 8.06
CA PHE A 39 6.31 -5.56 8.54
C PHE A 39 5.79 -5.62 9.97
N ILE A 40 6.24 -4.70 10.81
CA ILE A 40 5.69 -4.46 12.16
C ILE A 40 4.88 -3.17 12.12
N LEU A 41 3.55 -3.29 12.27
CA LEU A 41 2.66 -2.13 12.19
C LEU A 41 2.65 -1.36 13.50
N ASN A 42 3.64 -0.48 13.68
CA ASN A 42 3.74 0.36 14.86
C ASN A 42 3.31 1.81 14.55
N GLY A 43 2.73 2.48 15.54
CA GLY A 43 2.53 3.93 15.51
C GLY A 43 1.12 4.40 15.21
N ASN A 44 0.15 3.53 14.97
CA ASN A 44 -1.25 3.92 14.69
C ASN A 44 -1.84 4.84 15.77
N ARG A 45 -1.61 4.52 17.06
CA ARG A 45 -2.02 5.36 18.20
C ARG A 45 -1.31 6.72 18.25
N ARG A 46 -0.01 6.77 17.91
CA ARG A 46 0.76 8.02 17.85
C ARG A 46 0.29 8.91 16.70
N PHE A 47 0.00 8.31 15.54
CA PHE A 47 -0.57 9.00 14.39
C PHE A 47 -1.92 9.62 14.75
N ALA A 48 -2.83 8.86 15.36
CA ALA A 48 -4.12 9.39 15.80
C ALA A 48 -3.96 10.60 16.74
N ARG A 49 -3.11 10.50 17.77
CA ARG A 49 -2.84 11.60 18.69
C ARG A 49 -2.23 12.83 18.01
N LYS A 50 -1.28 12.63 17.09
CA LYS A 50 -0.65 13.74 16.35
C LYS A 50 -1.65 14.51 15.48
N HIS A 51 -2.66 13.83 14.97
CA HIS A 51 -3.68 14.41 14.09
C HIS A 51 -4.99 14.75 14.81
N ASN A 52 -5.04 14.68 16.15
CA ASN A 52 -6.25 14.87 16.95
C ASN A 52 -7.44 14.01 16.48
N LEU A 53 -7.14 12.77 16.06
CA LEU A 53 -8.12 11.81 15.57
C LEU A 53 -8.47 10.78 16.65
N PRO A 54 -9.66 10.17 16.60
CA PRO A 54 -9.96 9.01 17.42
C PRO A 54 -9.00 7.85 17.11
N ILE A 55 -8.72 7.02 18.11
CA ILE A 55 -7.77 5.90 18.01
C ILE A 55 -8.15 4.94 16.88
N GLU A 56 -9.44 4.64 16.75
CA GLU A 56 -10.05 3.86 15.66
C GLU A 56 -9.63 4.36 14.27
N ALA A 57 -9.65 5.68 14.05
CA ALA A 57 -9.25 6.27 12.78
C ALA A 57 -7.75 6.07 12.52
N GLY A 58 -6.92 6.05 13.56
CA GLY A 58 -5.50 5.72 13.45
C GLY A 58 -5.26 4.29 12.96
N TYR A 59 -6.02 3.32 13.47
CA TYR A 59 -5.96 1.94 12.99
C TYR A 59 -6.41 1.82 11.54
N ARG A 60 -7.49 2.52 11.17
CA ARG A 60 -7.98 2.57 9.78
C ARG A 60 -6.93 3.16 8.84
N SER A 61 -6.28 4.25 9.21
CA SER A 61 -5.18 4.84 8.43
C SER A 61 -4.01 3.87 8.28
N GLY A 62 -3.60 3.19 9.37
CA GLY A 62 -2.55 2.17 9.32
C GLY A 62 -2.87 1.03 8.36
N PHE A 63 -4.12 0.56 8.34
CA PHE A 63 -4.59 -0.46 7.40
C PHE A 63 -4.53 0.01 5.94
N LEU A 64 -4.95 1.24 5.65
CA LEU A 64 -4.87 1.82 4.30
C LEU A 64 -3.42 1.97 3.82
N SER A 65 -2.51 2.36 4.72
CA SER A 65 -1.08 2.41 4.44
C SER A 65 -0.53 1.03 4.13
N LEU A 66 -0.87 0.01 4.92
CA LEU A 66 -0.48 -1.37 4.66
C LEU A 66 -0.97 -1.84 3.28
N LEU A 67 -2.24 -1.61 2.94
CA LEU A 67 -2.78 -1.98 1.63
C LEU A 67 -1.99 -1.35 0.47
N SER A 68 -1.56 -0.09 0.64
CA SER A 68 -0.76 0.60 -0.37
C SER A 68 0.63 -0.04 -0.51
N VAL A 69 1.27 -0.40 0.60
CA VAL A 69 2.58 -1.08 0.60
C VAL A 69 2.46 -2.48 -0.01
N LEU A 70 1.43 -3.25 0.33
CA LEU A 70 1.20 -4.59 -0.22
C LEU A 70 1.01 -4.54 -1.74
N LYS A 71 0.29 -3.54 -2.25
CA LYS A 71 0.18 -3.29 -3.70
C LYS A 71 1.56 -3.05 -4.33
N TYR A 72 2.43 -2.30 -3.67
CA TYR A 72 3.79 -2.07 -4.17
C TYR A 72 4.65 -3.33 -4.12
N CYS A 73 4.59 -4.11 -3.04
CA CYS A 73 5.27 -5.39 -2.95
C CYS A 73 4.83 -6.34 -4.07
N SER A 74 3.52 -6.37 -4.36
CA SER A 74 2.95 -7.15 -5.46
C SER A 74 3.43 -6.65 -6.83
N GLU A 75 3.41 -5.33 -7.08
CA GLU A 75 3.93 -4.72 -8.32
C GLU A 75 5.44 -4.98 -8.53
N LEU A 76 6.21 -5.09 -7.44
CA LEU A 76 7.64 -5.41 -7.48
C LEU A 76 7.93 -6.92 -7.57
N GLY A 77 6.94 -7.80 -7.41
CA GLY A 77 7.15 -9.25 -7.50
C GLY A 77 7.64 -9.93 -6.21
N VAL A 78 7.44 -9.30 -5.05
CA VAL A 78 7.68 -9.93 -3.74
C VAL A 78 6.65 -11.04 -3.51
N LYS A 79 7.10 -12.27 -3.26
CA LYS A 79 6.23 -13.46 -3.19
C LYS A 79 5.48 -13.59 -1.87
N TYR A 80 6.15 -13.26 -0.77
CA TYR A 80 5.62 -13.46 0.57
C TYR A 80 5.72 -12.16 1.36
N VAL A 81 4.68 -11.85 2.14
CA VAL A 81 4.70 -10.74 3.09
C VAL A 81 4.13 -11.23 4.42
N THR A 82 4.86 -10.98 5.50
CA THR A 82 4.40 -11.23 6.88
C THR A 82 4.12 -9.91 7.56
N VAL A 83 3.02 -9.82 8.29
CA VAL A 83 2.62 -8.59 8.98
C VAL A 83 2.32 -8.91 10.43
N TYR A 84 2.99 -8.21 11.34
CA TYR A 84 2.69 -8.26 12.77
C TYR A 84 1.62 -7.22 13.09
N THR A 85 0.37 -7.69 13.22
CA THR A 85 -0.81 -6.84 13.42
C THR A 85 -1.27 -6.78 14.87
N PHE A 86 -1.03 -7.83 15.66
CA PHE A 86 -1.49 -7.93 17.04
C PHE A 86 -0.57 -8.84 17.86
N SER A 87 -0.45 -8.56 19.15
CA SER A 87 0.35 -9.31 20.13
C SER A 87 -0.47 -9.68 21.34
N ILE A 88 -0.09 -10.75 22.05
CA ILE A 88 -0.76 -11.16 23.31
C ILE A 88 -0.64 -10.05 24.35
N ASP A 89 0.48 -9.32 24.37
CA ASP A 89 0.69 -8.16 25.27
C ASP A 89 -0.21 -6.95 24.97
N ASN A 90 -1.04 -7.02 23.92
CA ASN A 90 -1.96 -5.96 23.53
C ASN A 90 -3.42 -6.24 23.94
N PHE A 91 -3.67 -7.34 24.66
CA PHE A 91 -4.90 -7.56 25.44
C PHE A 91 -4.82 -6.80 26.77
#